data_AF-A0AA39FX88-F1
#
_entry.id   AF-A0AA39FX88-F1
#
_cell.length_a   1.000
_cell.length_b   1.000
_cell.length_c   1.000
_cell.angle_alpha   90.00
_cell.angle_beta   90.00
_cell.angle_gamma   90.00
#
_symmetry.space_group_name_H-M   'P 1'
#
loop_
_entity.id
_entity.type
_entity.pdbx_description
1 polymer ?
#
loop_
_entity_poly.entity_id
_entity_poly.type
_entity_poly.pdbx_seq_one_letter_code
_entity_poly.pdbx_strand_id
1 'polypeptide(L)'
;MAENDNFVIVEFSDGLSIVPSTWLHEDRNIRWWPGHLKSQLLINGAIINRTRPEERTWISTLRKVGGNEIHVVIPRILKKLWTDSFAELFSYDGKKNKESFKRLETEKLIKKVAHLMCGPTSTDAQIKECASKWLAQAKVRRTRREARFARVNANIAEEDSDN
;
A
#
# COMPACT_ATOMS: atom_id res chain seq x y z
N MET A 1 15.52 30.44 -13.91
CA MET A 1 14.05 30.49 -13.70
C MET A 1 13.76 29.49 -12.60
N ALA A 2 13.15 29.93 -11.49
CA ALA A 2 13.06 29.14 -10.26
C ALA A 2 12.28 27.83 -10.52
N GLU A 3 12.99 26.70 -10.44
CA GLU A 3 12.36 25.39 -10.33
C GLU A 3 11.62 25.35 -8.99
N ASN A 4 10.29 25.33 -9.04
CA ASN A 4 9.48 25.10 -7.85
C ASN A 4 9.78 23.69 -7.34
N ASP A 5 10.67 23.61 -6.34
CA ASP A 5 11.01 22.40 -5.58
C ASP A 5 9.80 21.95 -4.74
N ASN A 6 8.77 21.44 -5.41
CA ASN A 6 7.55 21.00 -4.76
C ASN A 6 7.75 19.60 -4.16
N PHE A 7 8.09 19.55 -2.88
CA PHE A 7 7.87 18.36 -2.05
C PHE A 7 6.43 18.38 -1.53
N VAL A 8 5.83 17.19 -1.41
CA VAL A 8 4.46 17.00 -0.92
C VAL A 8 4.52 16.14 0.33
N ILE A 9 3.80 16.56 1.37
CA ILE A 9 3.61 15.77 2.58
C ILE A 9 2.48 14.79 2.30
N VAL A 10 2.76 13.49 2.49
CA VAL A 10 1.76 12.44 2.35
C VAL A 10 1.69 11.65 3.65
N GLU A 11 0.46 11.44 4.11
CA GLU A 11 0.16 10.60 5.26
C GLU A 11 0.06 9.13 4.81
N PHE A 12 0.96 8.31 5.33
CA PHE A 12 0.95 6.86 5.17
C PHE A 12 0.42 6.20 6.46
N SER A 13 0.08 4.91 6.39
CA SER A 13 -0.42 4.17 7.57
C SER A 13 0.59 4.04 8.71
N ASP A 14 1.86 4.31 8.46
CA ASP A 14 2.97 4.30 9.41
C ASP A 14 3.43 5.72 9.83
N GLY A 15 2.78 6.77 9.31
CA GLY A 15 3.04 8.17 9.70
C GLY A 15 3.09 9.15 8.52
N LEU A 16 3.48 10.39 8.80
CA LEU A 16 3.69 11.41 7.78
C LEU A 16 5.06 11.21 7.10
N SER A 17 5.12 11.40 5.79
CA SER A 17 6.39 11.38 5.05
C SER A 17 6.39 12.38 3.90
N ILE A 18 7.58 12.90 3.61
CA ILE A 18 7.79 13.87 2.55
C ILE A 18 8.19 13.13 1.29
N VAL A 19 7.49 13.39 0.17
CA VAL A 19 7.80 12.82 -1.15
C VAL A 19 8.04 13.92 -2.18
N PRO A 20 8.97 13.71 -3.14
CA PRO A 20 9.05 14.58 -4.31
C PRO A 20 7.73 14.56 -5.08
N SER A 21 7.25 15.72 -5.55
CA SER A 21 6.05 15.79 -6.41
C SER A 21 6.18 14.97 -7.69
N THR A 22 7.40 14.74 -8.19
CA THR A 22 7.70 13.86 -9.33
C THR A 22 7.39 12.38 -9.09
N TRP A 23 7.20 11.98 -7.82
CA TRP A 23 6.79 10.62 -7.45
C TRP A 23 5.26 10.45 -7.40
N LEU A 24 4.52 11.56 -7.53
CA LEU A 24 3.07 11.60 -7.64
C LEU A 24 2.65 11.56 -9.11
N HIS A 25 1.62 10.77 -9.43
CA HIS A 25 0.93 10.89 -10.71
C HIS A 25 -0.02 12.11 -10.71
N GLU A 26 -0.54 12.50 -11.87
CA GLU A 26 -1.49 13.61 -12.05
C GLU A 26 -2.71 13.52 -11.11
N ASP A 27 -3.12 12.31 -10.75
CA ASP A 27 -4.23 12.03 -9.83
C ASP A 27 -3.84 12.13 -8.34
N ARG A 28 -2.66 12.67 -8.02
CA ARG A 28 -2.04 12.71 -6.66
C ARG A 28 -1.84 11.34 -6.01
N ASN A 29 -1.92 10.27 -6.78
CA ASN A 29 -1.61 8.92 -6.33
C ASN A 29 -0.10 8.68 -6.38
N ILE A 30 0.49 8.31 -5.25
CA ILE A 30 1.90 7.92 -5.22
C ILE A 30 2.04 6.58 -5.95
N ARG A 31 2.76 6.59 -7.07
CA ARG A 31 3.16 5.35 -7.74
C ARG A 31 4.44 4.75 -7.15
N TRP A 32 5.27 5.56 -6.49
CA TRP A 32 6.65 5.18 -6.14
C TRP A 32 7.04 5.68 -4.74
N TRP A 33 6.71 4.93 -3.68
CA TRP A 33 7.21 5.18 -2.31
C TRP A 33 8.03 4.02 -1.71
N PRO A 34 9.36 4.13 -1.54
CA PRO A 34 10.19 3.04 -1.05
C PRO A 34 10.13 2.86 0.49
N GLY A 35 8.92 2.78 1.09
CA GLY A 35 8.67 2.51 2.53
C GLY A 35 9.09 1.12 3.02
N HIS A 36 10.00 0.48 2.29
CA HIS A 36 10.54 -0.85 2.50
C HIS A 36 12.07 -0.86 2.61
N LEU A 37 12.71 0.27 2.33
CA LEU A 37 14.14 0.42 2.58
C LEU A 37 14.33 0.34 4.09
N LYS A 38 15.23 -0.56 4.53
CA LYS A 38 15.47 -0.87 5.95
C LYS A 38 16.04 0.30 6.76
N SER A 39 16.38 1.41 6.10
CA SER A 39 17.02 2.57 6.71
C SER A 39 16.43 3.86 6.16
N GLN A 40 16.01 4.73 7.08
CA GLN A 40 15.58 6.10 6.80
C GLN A 40 16.63 6.87 5.98
N LEU A 41 17.93 6.52 6.09
CA LEU A 41 19.01 7.12 5.29
C LEU A 41 18.89 6.82 3.80
N LEU A 42 18.46 5.61 3.43
CA LEU A 42 18.28 5.24 2.02
C LEU A 42 16.99 5.86 1.45
N ILE A 43 15.96 6.00 2.29
CA ILE A 43 14.72 6.70 1.95
C ILE A 43 15.04 8.18 1.73
N ASN A 44 15.71 8.82 2.70
CA ASN A 44 16.14 10.21 2.61
C ASN A 44 17.09 10.42 1.42
N GLY A 45 18.02 9.50 1.16
CA GLY A 45 18.89 9.56 0.00
C GLY A 45 18.14 9.48 -1.32
N ALA A 46 17.11 8.63 -1.44
CA ALA A 46 16.27 8.55 -2.64
C ALA A 46 15.37 9.79 -2.80
N ILE A 47 14.87 10.35 -1.71
CA ILE A 47 14.10 11.61 -1.69
C ILE A 47 14.97 12.79 -2.12
N ILE A 48 16.17 12.91 -1.56
CA ILE A 48 17.15 13.97 -1.86
C ILE A 48 17.64 13.86 -3.30
N ASN A 49 17.98 12.65 -3.76
CA ASN A 49 18.49 12.42 -5.11
C ASN A 49 17.39 12.30 -6.17
N ARG A 50 16.10 12.37 -5.78
CA ARG A 50 14.93 12.17 -6.65
C ARG A 50 14.97 10.86 -7.46
N THR A 51 15.80 9.90 -7.04
CA THR A 51 16.03 8.65 -7.76
C THR A 51 14.81 7.75 -7.58
N ARG A 52 14.08 7.56 -8.68
CA ARG A 52 12.91 6.68 -8.71
C ARG A 52 13.35 5.26 -8.35
N PRO A 53 12.74 4.62 -7.33
CA PRO A 53 13.06 3.22 -7.05
C PRO A 53 12.69 2.37 -8.27
N GLU A 54 13.67 1.64 -8.81
CA GLU A 54 13.47 0.79 -9.98
C GLU A 54 12.43 -0.31 -9.72
N GLU A 55 11.73 -0.76 -10.77
CA GLU A 55 10.75 -1.84 -10.68
C GLU A 55 11.34 -3.11 -10.05
N ARG A 56 12.62 -3.41 -10.33
CA ARG A 56 13.34 -4.55 -9.74
C ARG A 56 13.45 -4.45 -8.22
N THR A 57 13.69 -3.25 -7.70
CA THR A 57 13.78 -2.98 -6.26
C THR A 57 12.44 -3.26 -5.59
N TRP A 58 11.34 -2.84 -6.23
CA TRP A 58 9.98 -3.12 -5.77
C TRP A 58 9.64 -4.61 -5.75
N ILE A 59 9.96 -5.32 -6.82
CA ILE A 59 9.74 -6.77 -6.89
C ILE A 59 10.53 -7.47 -5.77
N SER A 60 11.82 -7.13 -5.61
CA SER A 60 12.68 -7.70 -4.55
C SER A 60 12.10 -7.47 -3.16
N THR A 61 11.56 -6.28 -2.92
CA THR A 61 10.89 -5.93 -1.68
C THR A 61 9.61 -6.72 -1.45
N LEU A 62 8.71 -6.74 -2.43
CA LEU A 62 7.42 -7.39 -2.27
C LEU A 62 7.58 -8.90 -2.10
N ARG A 63 8.63 -9.48 -2.67
CA ARG A 63 9.02 -10.89 -2.41
C ARG A 63 9.40 -11.16 -0.96
N LYS A 64 9.95 -10.18 -0.23
CA LYS A 64 10.31 -10.33 1.20
C LYS A 64 9.11 -10.41 2.13
N VAL A 65 7.92 -10.08 1.65
CA VAL A 65 6.67 -10.24 2.42
C VAL A 65 6.39 -11.72 2.73
N GLY A 66 6.88 -12.63 1.89
CA GLY A 66 6.84 -14.08 2.11
C GLY A 66 5.45 -14.71 1.92
N GLY A 67 5.46 -16.05 1.84
CA GLY A 67 4.31 -16.88 1.44
C GLY A 67 4.49 -17.44 0.02
N ASN A 68 3.80 -18.53 -0.28
CA ASN A 68 3.84 -19.25 -1.56
C ASN A 68 2.42 -19.53 -2.11
N GLU A 69 1.38 -19.10 -1.40
CA GLU A 69 -0.01 -19.28 -1.77
C GLU A 69 -0.67 -17.94 -2.10
N ILE A 70 -1.42 -17.86 -3.20
CA ILE A 70 -2.00 -16.61 -3.72
C ILE A 70 -2.87 -15.92 -2.67
N HIS A 71 -3.70 -16.69 -1.97
CA HIS A 71 -4.61 -16.17 -0.96
C HIS A 71 -3.88 -15.61 0.27
N VAL A 72 -2.59 -15.91 0.44
CA VAL A 72 -1.71 -15.34 1.46
C VAL A 72 -0.91 -14.17 0.88
N VAL A 73 -0.29 -14.37 -0.28
CA VAL A 73 0.63 -13.41 -0.91
C VAL A 73 -0.10 -12.13 -1.32
N ILE A 74 -1.26 -12.23 -1.97
CA ILE A 74 -1.99 -11.07 -2.48
C ILE A 74 -2.43 -10.12 -1.35
N PRO A 75 -3.11 -10.59 -0.27
CA PRO A 75 -3.48 -9.72 0.84
C PRO A 75 -2.29 -9.08 1.54
N ARG A 76 -1.17 -9.80 1.67
CA ARG A 76 0.03 -9.25 2.33
C ARG A 76 0.71 -8.18 1.49
N ILE A 77 0.82 -8.38 0.17
CA ILE A 77 1.32 -7.35 -0.74
C ILE A 77 0.40 -6.13 -0.73
N LEU A 78 -0.92 -6.33 -0.88
CA LEU A 78 -1.89 -5.22 -0.85
C LEU A 78 -1.85 -4.45 0.46
N LYS A 79 -1.77 -5.14 1.61
CA LYS A 79 -1.63 -4.51 2.94
C LYS A 79 -0.32 -3.72 3.09
N LYS A 80 0.74 -4.11 2.37
CA LYS A 80 2.02 -3.38 2.39
C LYS A 80 2.00 -2.16 1.49
N LEU A 81 1.18 -2.18 0.43
CA LEU A 81 1.10 -1.09 -0.54
C LEU A 81 0.04 -0.05 -0.15
N TRP A 82 -1.13 -0.48 0.32
CA TRP A 82 -2.32 0.37 0.45
C TRP A 82 -2.86 0.41 1.87
N THR A 83 -3.41 1.57 2.23
CA THR A 83 -4.22 1.74 3.44
C THR A 83 -5.65 1.24 3.22
N ASP A 84 -6.36 0.92 4.31
CA ASP A 84 -7.75 0.49 4.21
C ASP A 84 -8.66 1.64 3.70
N SER A 85 -8.40 2.89 4.10
CA SER A 85 -9.12 4.07 3.63
C SER A 85 -8.96 4.30 2.13
N PHE A 86 -7.75 4.14 1.61
CA PHE A 86 -7.49 4.25 0.18
C PHE A 86 -8.13 3.09 -0.60
N ALA A 87 -8.00 1.85 -0.09
CA ALA A 87 -8.57 0.67 -0.72
C ALA A 87 -10.10 0.72 -0.84
N GLU A 88 -10.80 1.44 0.06
CA GLU A 88 -12.26 1.62 -0.02
C GLU A 88 -12.73 2.36 -1.27
N LEU A 89 -11.90 3.23 -1.85
CA LEU A 89 -12.19 4.00 -3.05
C LEU A 89 -12.19 3.13 -4.32
N PHE A 90 -11.64 1.92 -4.23
CA PHE A 90 -11.44 1.04 -5.38
C PHE A 90 -12.30 -0.22 -5.30
N SER A 91 -12.60 -0.74 -6.49
CA SER A 91 -13.02 -2.13 -6.68
C SER A 91 -12.20 -2.72 -7.82
N TYR A 92 -12.19 -4.04 -7.95
CA TYR A 92 -11.38 -4.66 -8.99
C TYR A 92 -11.74 -4.15 -10.40
N ASP A 93 -13.04 -4.17 -10.73
CA ASP A 93 -13.53 -3.76 -12.05
C ASP A 93 -13.95 -2.27 -12.13
N GLY A 94 -14.09 -1.55 -11.01
CA GLY A 94 -14.53 -0.14 -10.99
C GLY A 94 -16.05 0.06 -10.94
N LYS A 95 -16.75 -0.76 -10.15
CA LYS A 95 -18.22 -0.72 -10.01
C LYS A 95 -18.65 0.04 -8.75
N LYS A 96 -19.92 0.50 -8.72
CA LYS A 96 -20.56 1.18 -7.57
C LYS A 96 -19.85 2.48 -7.15
N ASN A 97 -19.58 3.37 -8.12
CA ASN A 97 -18.89 4.65 -7.91
C ASN A 97 -17.47 4.51 -7.32
N LYS A 98 -16.82 3.37 -7.58
CA LYS A 98 -15.43 3.11 -7.19
C LYS A 98 -14.54 3.08 -8.41
N GLU A 99 -13.29 3.46 -8.23
CA GLU A 99 -12.28 3.38 -9.28
C GLU A 99 -11.86 1.93 -9.58
N SER A 100 -11.33 1.71 -10.79
CA SER A 100 -10.95 0.38 -11.30
C SER A 100 -9.51 0.04 -10.94
N PHE A 101 -9.33 -0.89 -9.99
CA PHE A 101 -8.00 -1.39 -9.61
C PHE A 101 -7.30 -2.10 -10.76
N LYS A 102 -8.03 -2.80 -11.64
CA LYS A 102 -7.46 -3.48 -12.82
C LYS A 102 -6.68 -2.54 -13.75
N ARG A 103 -7.01 -1.24 -13.76
CA ARG A 103 -6.36 -0.25 -14.63
C ARG A 103 -5.07 0.32 -14.03
N LEU A 104 -4.77 0.00 -12.77
CA LEU A 104 -3.60 0.54 -12.08
C LEU A 104 -2.35 -0.28 -12.39
N GLU A 105 -1.20 0.40 -12.43
CA GLU A 105 0.11 -0.26 -12.54
C GLU A 105 0.40 -1.18 -11.34
N THR A 106 -0.20 -0.89 -10.18
CA THR A 106 -0.16 -1.73 -8.99
C THR A 106 -0.65 -3.14 -9.27
N GLU A 107 -1.67 -3.29 -10.13
CA GLU A 107 -2.21 -4.61 -10.50
C GLU A 107 -1.20 -5.43 -11.31
N LYS A 108 -0.56 -4.79 -12.30
CA LYS A 108 0.50 -5.41 -13.11
C LYS A 108 1.69 -5.84 -12.24
N LEU A 109 2.11 -4.97 -11.31
CA LEU A 109 3.19 -5.27 -10.37
C LEU A 109 2.81 -6.46 -9.47
N ILE A 110 1.61 -6.49 -8.92
CA ILE A 110 1.12 -7.57 -8.06
C ILE A 110 1.08 -8.89 -8.83
N LYS A 111 0.56 -8.91 -10.06
CA LYS A 111 0.58 -10.11 -10.90
C LYS A 111 1.98 -10.62 -11.11
N LYS A 112 2.90 -9.75 -11.53
CA LYS A 112 4.29 -10.11 -11.76
C LYS A 112 4.93 -10.71 -10.51
N VAL A 113 4.73 -10.10 -9.34
CA VAL A 113 5.26 -10.63 -8.07
C VAL A 113 4.60 -11.96 -7.70
N ALA A 114 3.27 -12.08 -7.85
CA ALA A 114 2.54 -13.30 -7.54
C ALA A 114 2.99 -14.48 -8.41
N HIS A 115 3.18 -14.27 -9.72
CA HIS A 115 3.71 -15.29 -10.62
C HIS A 115 5.13 -15.71 -10.27
N LEU A 116 5.98 -14.77 -9.84
CA LEU A 116 7.34 -15.08 -9.40
C LEU A 116 7.40 -15.83 -8.05
N MET A 117 6.40 -15.68 -7.19
CA MET A 117 6.38 -16.29 -5.85
C MET A 117 5.62 -17.62 -5.79
N CYS A 118 4.47 -17.70 -6.46
CA CYS A 118 3.55 -18.82 -6.35
C CYS A 118 3.66 -19.80 -7.54
N GLY A 119 4.37 -19.45 -8.61
CA GLY A 119 4.58 -20.34 -9.76
C GLY A 119 3.30 -20.64 -10.56
N PRO A 120 3.17 -21.81 -11.22
CA PRO A 120 2.10 -22.11 -12.19
C PRO A 120 0.69 -22.16 -11.59
N THR A 121 0.56 -22.22 -10.27
CA THR A 121 -0.74 -22.13 -9.59
C THR A 121 -1.31 -20.72 -9.59
N SER A 122 -0.55 -19.70 -9.99
CA SER A 122 -0.99 -18.31 -10.04
C SER A 122 -1.65 -17.95 -11.37
N THR A 123 -2.97 -18.11 -11.43
CA THR A 123 -3.75 -17.58 -12.55
C THR A 123 -4.22 -16.16 -12.28
N ASP A 124 -4.33 -15.36 -13.33
CA ASP A 124 -4.93 -14.02 -13.27
C ASP A 124 -6.32 -14.03 -12.65
N ALA A 125 -7.09 -15.11 -12.85
CA ALA A 125 -8.42 -15.29 -12.28
C ALA A 125 -8.38 -15.41 -10.75
N GLN A 126 -7.46 -16.21 -10.20
CA GLN A 126 -7.31 -16.35 -8.74
C GLN A 126 -6.77 -15.07 -8.12
N ILE A 127 -5.83 -14.39 -8.79
CA ILE A 127 -5.32 -13.09 -8.35
C ILE A 127 -6.46 -12.07 -8.31
N LYS A 128 -7.26 -12.00 -9.38
CA LYS A 128 -8.45 -11.15 -9.45
C LYS A 128 -9.42 -11.44 -8.31
N GLU A 129 -9.77 -12.71 -8.10
CA GLU A 129 -10.72 -13.11 -7.07
C GLU A 129 -10.23 -12.72 -5.68
N CYS A 130 -8.95 -13.01 -5.37
CA CYS A 130 -8.36 -12.69 -4.09
C CYS A 130 -8.29 -11.17 -3.85
N ALA A 131 -7.80 -10.41 -4.83
CA ALA A 131 -7.74 -8.95 -4.76
C ALA A 131 -9.15 -8.33 -4.61
N SER A 132 -10.13 -8.85 -5.33
CA SER A 132 -11.53 -8.40 -5.23
C SER A 132 -12.10 -8.60 -3.84
N LYS A 133 -11.92 -9.79 -3.26
CA LYS A 133 -12.34 -10.11 -1.89
C LYS A 133 -11.66 -9.19 -0.88
N TRP A 134 -10.37 -8.95 -1.03
CA TRP A 134 -9.62 -8.05 -0.16
C TRP A 134 -10.12 -6.60 -0.27
N LEU A 135 -10.30 -6.06 -1.47
CA LEU A 135 -10.81 -4.68 -1.66
C LEU A 135 -12.23 -4.52 -1.09
N ALA A 136 -13.11 -5.51 -1.27
CA ALA A 136 -14.46 -5.47 -0.74
C ALA A 136 -14.50 -5.39 0.81
N GLN A 137 -13.50 -5.98 1.47
CA GLN A 137 -13.38 -5.98 2.93
C GLN A 137 -12.71 -4.72 3.50
N ALA A 138 -12.26 -3.76 2.68
CA ALA A 138 -11.52 -2.60 3.14
C ALA A 138 -12.25 -1.81 4.24
N LYS A 139 -13.53 -1.48 4.02
CA LYS A 139 -14.38 -0.80 5.01
C LYS A 139 -14.48 -1.58 6.32
N VAL A 140 -14.71 -2.89 6.24
CA VAL A 140 -14.81 -3.75 7.43
C VAL A 140 -13.48 -3.77 8.20
N ARG A 141 -12.33 -3.84 7.51
CA ARG A 141 -11.01 -3.80 8.14
C ARG A 141 -10.76 -2.46 8.82
N ARG A 142 -11.14 -1.36 8.19
CA ARG A 142 -11.03 -0.01 8.75
C ARG A 142 -11.86 0.12 10.04
N THR A 143 -13.16 -0.19 9.99
CA THR A 143 -14.03 -0.11 11.17
C THR A 143 -13.55 -0.99 12.31
N ARG A 144 -13.05 -2.20 12.01
CA ARG A 144 -12.46 -3.09 13.04
C ARG A 144 -11.20 -2.49 13.67
N ARG A 145 -10.36 -1.81 12.88
CA ARG A 145 -9.16 -1.14 13.38
C ARG A 145 -9.52 0.04 14.28
N GLU A 146 -10.46 0.88 13.85
CA GLU A 146 -10.96 2.02 14.63
C GLU A 146 -11.58 1.54 15.96
N ALA A 147 -12.42 0.51 15.93
CA ALA A 147 -13.00 -0.06 17.14
C ALA A 147 -11.94 -0.64 18.09
N ARG A 148 -10.89 -1.28 17.57
CA ARG A 148 -9.77 -1.77 18.39
C ARG A 148 -9.01 -0.61 19.04
N PHE A 149 -8.74 0.45 18.29
CA PHE A 149 -8.05 1.63 18.79
C PHE A 149 -8.85 2.34 19.88
N ALA A 150 -10.16 2.53 19.68
CA ALA A 150 -11.05 3.12 20.69
C ALA A 150 -11.04 2.33 22.01
N ARG A 151 -11.04 0.98 21.95
CA ARG A 151 -10.95 0.12 23.14
C ARG A 151 -9.63 0.29 23.89
N VAL A 152 -8.51 0.33 23.17
CA VAL A 152 -7.19 0.51 23.79
C VAL A 152 -7.10 1.88 24.46
N ASN A 153 -7.60 2.94 23.83
CA ASN A 153 -7.60 4.28 24.42
C ASN A 153 -8.51 4.38 25.65
N ALA A 154 -9.66 3.69 25.66
CA ALA A 154 -10.54 3.64 26.83
C ALA A 154 -9.84 2.97 28.02
N ASN A 155 -9.16 1.83 27.79
CA ASN A 155 -8.43 1.13 28.85
C ASN A 155 -7.29 1.99 29.45
N ILE A 156 -6.54 2.73 28.61
CA ILE A 156 -5.46 3.62 29.09
C ILE A 156 -6.05 4.75 29.95
N ALA A 157 -7.16 5.34 29.52
CA ALA A 157 -7.81 6.42 30.27
C ALA A 157 -8.39 5.96 31.62
N GLU A 158 -8.84 4.71 31.71
CA GLU A 158 -9.26 4.09 32.98
C GLU A 158 -8.07 3.89 33.92
N GLU A 159 -6.94 3.35 33.41
CA GLU A 159 -5.70 3.17 34.19
C GLU A 159 -5.09 4.50 34.69
N ASP A 160 -5.19 5.57 33.90
CA ASP A 160 -4.72 6.92 34.28
C ASP A 160 -5.66 7.62 35.29
N SER A 161 -6.91 7.15 35.44
CA SER A 161 -7.89 7.72 36.38
C SER A 161 -7.86 7.11 37.78
N ASP A 162 -7.29 5.90 37.89
CA ASP A 162 -7.15 5.14 39.14
C ASP A 162 -5.79 5.36 39.84
N ASN A 163 -4.92 6.23 39.29
CA ASN A 163 -3.57 6.53 39.79
C ASN A 163 -3.39 8.03 40.12
#